data_AF-A0A9D6DD64-F1
#
_entry.id   AF-A0A9D6DD64-F1
#
_cell.length_a   1.000
_cell.length_b   1.000
_cell.length_c   1.000
_cell.angle_alpha   90.00
_cell.angle_beta   90.00
_cell.angle_gamma   90.00
#
_symmetry.space_group_name_H-M   'P 1'
#
loop_
_entity.id
_entity.type
_entity.pdbx_description
1 polymer ?
#
loop_
_entity_poly.entity_id
_entity_poly.type
_entity_poly.pdbx_seq_one_letter_code
_entity_poly.pdbx_strand_id
1 'polypeptide(L)'
;MTTSTLPPPRRARGFTLIELVIVLAVLAILATLALPSPAGRITQQRVVETLELIEPFKKNIALHFVANAGEFPKTNIAAGVPEPKKVVGNWLESMEVRDGAMHLTLGQKLGPPVHGQILSVRPVFVQDSPDSPISWVCGYNKVPDGMVAAGANLTNVELGNLPLRCR
;
A
#
# COMPACT_ATOMS: atom_id res chain seq x y z
N MET A 1 79.88 23.98 -4.50
CA MET A 1 78.42 24.05 -4.21
C MET A 1 77.81 22.75 -4.69
N THR A 2 76.96 22.17 -3.85
CA THR A 2 76.62 20.74 -3.73
C THR A 2 75.88 20.16 -4.93
N THR A 3 76.42 19.09 -5.51
CA THR A 3 75.72 18.21 -6.46
C THR A 3 74.62 17.46 -5.73
N SER A 4 73.38 17.91 -5.91
CA SER A 4 72.15 17.25 -5.46
C SER A 4 71.92 15.98 -6.28
N THR A 5 72.30 14.82 -5.74
CA THR A 5 71.90 13.52 -6.25
C THR A 5 70.46 13.21 -5.80
N LEU A 6 69.51 13.25 -6.74
CA LEU A 6 68.13 12.85 -6.50
C LEU A 6 68.05 11.34 -6.21
N PRO A 7 67.29 10.90 -5.19
CA PRO A 7 67.14 9.49 -4.88
C PRO A 7 66.37 8.76 -5.99
N PRO A 8 66.68 7.48 -6.25
CA PRO A 8 66.04 6.72 -7.31
C PRO A 8 64.54 6.53 -7.02
N PRO A 9 63.67 6.55 -8.06
CA PRO A 9 62.24 6.34 -7.90
C PRO A 9 61.98 4.95 -7.31
N ARG A 10 61.26 4.90 -6.19
CA ARG A 10 60.83 3.63 -5.58
C ARG A 10 59.83 2.96 -6.53
N ARG A 11 60.12 1.72 -6.97
CA ARG A 11 59.15 0.92 -7.72
C ARG A 11 57.94 0.66 -6.81
N ALA A 12 56.80 1.28 -7.12
CA ALA A 12 55.54 0.92 -6.51
C ALA A 12 55.21 -0.52 -6.93
N ARG A 13 54.97 -1.40 -5.95
CA ARG A 13 54.40 -2.73 -6.24
C ARG A 13 52.99 -2.49 -6.79
N GLY A 14 52.76 -2.92 -8.03
CA GLY A 14 51.43 -2.89 -8.64
C GLY A 14 50.53 -3.98 -8.06
N PHE A 15 49.22 -3.75 -8.13
CA PHE A 15 48.21 -4.76 -7.80
C PHE A 15 48.33 -5.98 -8.72
N THR A 16 48.14 -7.17 -8.16
CA THR A 16 48.09 -8.39 -8.95
C THR A 16 46.72 -8.58 -9.60
N LEU A 17 46.69 -9.25 -10.74
CA LEU A 17 45.42 -9.58 -11.44
C LEU A 17 44.53 -10.46 -10.55
N ILE A 18 45.15 -11.32 -9.73
CA ILE A 18 44.43 -12.18 -8.78
C ILE A 18 43.82 -11.41 -7.61
N GLU A 19 44.50 -10.38 -7.07
CA GLU A 19 43.90 -9.50 -6.06
C GLU A 19 42.66 -8.79 -6.60
N LEU A 20 42.72 -8.31 -7.84
CA LEU A 20 41.56 -7.67 -8.45
C LEU A 20 40.37 -8.63 -8.61
N VAL A 21 40.62 -9.87 -9.03
CA VAL A 21 39.57 -10.88 -9.17
C VAL A 21 38.92 -11.22 -7.82
N ILE A 22 39.72 -11.32 -6.74
CA ILE A 22 39.19 -11.57 -5.39
C ILE A 22 38.33 -10.40 -4.92
N VAL A 23 38.77 -9.16 -5.13
CA VAL A 23 37.98 -7.97 -4.76
C VAL A 23 36.65 -7.93 -5.51
N LEU A 24 36.66 -8.20 -6.83
CA LEU A 24 35.44 -8.23 -7.63
C LEU A 24 34.49 -9.36 -7.17
N ALA A 25 35.02 -10.52 -6.80
CA ALA A 25 34.22 -11.63 -6.29
C ALA A 25 33.53 -11.26 -4.96
N VAL A 26 34.25 -10.63 -4.03
CA VAL A 26 33.66 -10.16 -2.76
C VAL A 26 32.62 -9.08 -3.00
N LEU A 27 32.89 -8.12 -3.89
CA LEU A 27 31.92 -7.08 -4.26
C LEU A 27 30.63 -7.65 -4.85
N ALA A 28 30.72 -8.68 -5.68
CA ALA A 28 29.55 -9.35 -6.26
C ALA A 28 28.68 -10.03 -5.18
N ILE A 29 29.31 -10.69 -4.19
CA ILE A 29 28.58 -11.32 -3.07
C ILE A 29 27.94 -10.25 -2.17
N LEU A 30 28.65 -9.17 -1.86
CA LEU A 30 28.09 -8.09 -1.04
C LEU A 30 26.91 -7.40 -1.75
N ALA A 31 26.99 -7.22 -3.07
CA ALA A 31 25.93 -6.59 -3.85
C ALA A 31 24.61 -7.39 -3.83
N THR A 32 24.66 -8.73 -3.82
CA THR A 32 23.43 -9.55 -3.78
C THR A 32 22.75 -9.52 -2.41
N LEU A 33 23.52 -9.47 -1.33
CA LEU A 33 23.00 -9.37 0.04
C LEU A 33 22.46 -7.97 0.38
N ALA A 34 22.99 -6.94 -0.27
CA ALA A 34 22.60 -5.55 -0.04
C ALA A 34 21.25 -5.17 -0.67
N LEU A 35 20.69 -6.00 -1.57
CA LEU A 35 19.43 -5.69 -2.24
C LEU A 35 18.23 -6.09 -1.36
N PRO A 36 17.40 -5.14 -0.90
CA PRO A 36 16.19 -5.46 -0.17
C PRO A 36 15.19 -6.20 -1.07
N SER A 37 14.44 -7.15 -0.50
CA SER A 37 13.48 -7.93 -1.28
C SER A 37 12.32 -7.05 -1.78
N PRO A 38 11.89 -7.17 -3.06
CA PRO A 38 10.81 -6.37 -3.61
C PRO A 38 9.40 -6.83 -3.18
N ALA A 39 9.30 -7.89 -2.37
CA ALA A 39 8.04 -8.56 -2.05
C ALA A 39 6.98 -7.60 -1.49
N GLY A 40 7.36 -6.69 -0.58
CA GLY A 40 6.43 -5.72 -0.01
C GLY A 40 5.83 -4.76 -1.05
N ARG A 41 6.63 -4.30 -2.03
CA ARG A 41 6.13 -3.41 -3.09
C ARG A 41 5.15 -4.11 -4.02
N ILE A 42 5.41 -5.38 -4.34
CA ILE A 42 4.51 -6.20 -5.15
C ILE A 42 3.17 -6.37 -4.42
N THR A 43 3.20 -6.66 -3.11
CA THR A 43 1.97 -6.73 -2.29
C THR A 43 1.21 -5.41 -2.32
N GLN A 44 1.89 -4.28 -2.14
CA GLN A 44 1.27 -2.94 -2.18
C GLN A 44 0.60 -2.65 -3.53
N GLN A 45 1.23 -3.02 -4.64
CA GLN A 45 0.66 -2.86 -5.98
C GLN A 45 -0.60 -3.71 -6.16
N ARG A 46 -0.58 -4.97 -5.72
CA ARG A 46 -1.75 -5.86 -5.78
C ARG A 46 -2.90 -5.36 -4.89
N VAL A 47 -2.59 -4.75 -3.75
CA VAL A 47 -3.60 -4.06 -2.92
C VAL A 47 -4.17 -2.83 -3.64
N VAL A 48 -3.36 -2.09 -4.41
CA VAL A 48 -3.86 -0.99 -5.25
C VAL A 48 -4.83 -1.49 -6.32
N GLU A 49 -4.54 -2.61 -6.99
CA GLU A 49 -5.45 -3.24 -7.96
C GLU A 49 -6.79 -3.63 -7.30
N THR A 50 -6.77 -4.18 -6.09
CA THR A 50 -7.98 -4.48 -5.31
C THR A 50 -8.81 -3.24 -5.01
N LEU A 51 -8.16 -2.12 -4.72
CA LEU A 51 -8.83 -0.85 -4.46
C LEU A 51 -9.44 -0.24 -5.74
N GLU A 52 -8.80 -0.43 -6.90
CA GLU A 52 -9.35 -0.01 -8.19
C GLU A 52 -10.61 -0.82 -8.57
N LEU A 53 -10.62 -2.12 -8.23
CA LEU A 53 -11.79 -2.99 -8.45
C LEU A 53 -13.05 -2.48 -7.72
N ILE A 54 -12.90 -1.90 -6.53
CA ILE A 54 -14.05 -1.43 -5.71
C ILE A 54 -14.43 0.03 -5.97
N GLU A 55 -13.63 0.76 -6.75
CA GLU A 55 -13.84 2.19 -7.03
C GLU A 55 -15.26 2.51 -7.52
N PRO A 56 -15.89 1.71 -8.42
CA PRO A 56 -17.25 1.98 -8.87
C PRO A 56 -18.29 2.00 -7.74
N PHE A 57 -18.09 1.24 -6.66
CA PHE A 57 -19.05 1.16 -5.56
C PHE A 57 -19.08 2.40 -4.68
N LYS A 58 -18.01 3.20 -4.67
CA LYS A 58 -17.99 4.49 -3.97
C LYS A 58 -19.12 5.40 -4.43
N LYS A 59 -19.40 5.41 -5.74
CA LYS A 59 -20.49 6.20 -6.30
C LYS A 59 -21.84 5.76 -5.76
N ASN A 60 -22.09 4.45 -5.65
CA ASN A 60 -23.37 3.95 -5.15
C ASN A 60 -23.59 4.32 -3.68
N ILE A 61 -22.54 4.22 -2.85
CA ILE A 61 -22.59 4.61 -1.44
C ILE A 61 -22.84 6.12 -1.31
N ALA A 62 -22.16 6.95 -2.12
CA ALA A 62 -22.35 8.39 -2.11
C ALA A 62 -23.77 8.79 -2.56
N LEU A 63 -24.30 8.16 -3.61
CA LEU A 63 -25.68 8.40 -4.06
C LEU A 63 -26.69 7.99 -3.01
N HIS A 64 -26.48 6.86 -2.31
CA HIS A 64 -27.35 6.45 -1.21
C HIS A 64 -27.36 7.50 -0.09
N PHE A 65 -26.20 8.01 0.29
CA PHE A 65 -26.09 9.04 1.35
C PHE A 65 -26.92 10.28 1.01
N VAL A 66 -26.80 10.80 -0.21
CA VAL A 66 -27.58 11.98 -0.65
C VAL A 66 -29.07 11.65 -0.72
N ALA A 67 -29.43 10.49 -1.27
CA ALA A 67 -30.83 10.08 -1.42
C ALA A 67 -31.54 9.79 -0.09
N ASN A 68 -30.80 9.48 0.98
CA ASN A 68 -31.33 9.11 2.29
C ASN A 68 -30.95 10.14 3.37
N ALA A 69 -30.97 11.44 3.01
CA ALA A 69 -30.84 12.55 3.94
C ALA A 69 -29.59 12.48 4.86
N GLY A 70 -28.46 12.01 4.32
CA GLY A 70 -27.20 11.89 5.06
C GLY A 70 -27.00 10.56 5.79
N GLU A 71 -27.81 9.55 5.51
CA GLU A 71 -27.60 8.20 6.05
C GLU A 71 -26.83 7.29 5.11
N PHE A 72 -25.71 6.74 5.61
CA PHE A 72 -24.94 5.74 4.87
C PHE A 72 -25.64 4.37 4.83
N PRO A 73 -25.47 3.59 3.75
CA PRO A 73 -26.06 2.28 3.63
C PRO A 73 -25.46 1.31 4.66
N LYS A 74 -26.33 0.57 5.35
CA LYS A 74 -25.91 -0.38 6.40
C LYS A 74 -25.38 -1.71 5.86
N THR A 75 -25.69 -2.04 4.61
CA THR A 75 -25.38 -3.35 3.98
C THR A 75 -25.03 -3.18 2.50
N ASN A 76 -24.41 -4.20 1.89
CA ASN A 76 -24.13 -4.24 0.46
C ASN A 76 -25.39 -3.98 -0.39
N ILE A 77 -26.50 -4.66 -0.07
CA ILE A 77 -27.73 -4.56 -0.85
C ILE A 77 -28.30 -3.13 -0.81
N ALA A 78 -28.31 -2.50 0.36
CA ALA A 78 -28.69 -1.09 0.49
C ALA A 78 -27.77 -0.17 -0.31
N ALA A 79 -26.47 -0.48 -0.36
CA ALA A 79 -25.48 0.24 -1.15
C ALA A 79 -25.54 -0.05 -2.66
N GLY A 80 -26.47 -0.88 -3.15
CA GLY A 80 -26.50 -1.30 -4.56
C GLY A 80 -25.25 -2.09 -4.97
N VAL A 81 -24.65 -2.82 -4.04
CA VAL A 81 -23.48 -3.68 -4.21
C VAL A 81 -23.93 -5.14 -4.09
N PRO A 82 -23.36 -6.08 -4.87
CA PRO A 82 -23.63 -7.51 -4.70
C PRO A 82 -23.31 -8.00 -3.29
N GLU A 83 -23.86 -9.17 -2.92
CA GLU A 83 -23.53 -9.83 -1.65
C GLU A 83 -22.01 -9.98 -1.45
N PRO A 84 -21.49 -9.97 -0.21
CA PRO A 84 -20.05 -9.86 0.04
C PRO A 84 -19.17 -10.87 -0.68
N LYS A 85 -19.60 -12.14 -0.74
CA LYS A 85 -18.88 -13.24 -1.41
C LYS A 85 -18.99 -13.23 -2.93
N LYS A 86 -19.78 -12.32 -3.51
CA LYS A 86 -19.89 -12.09 -4.96
C LYS A 86 -19.04 -10.90 -5.43
N VAL A 87 -18.45 -10.15 -4.51
CA VAL A 87 -17.46 -9.10 -4.81
C VAL A 87 -16.07 -9.69 -4.62
N VAL A 88 -15.55 -10.29 -5.69
CA VAL A 88 -14.27 -11.03 -5.69
C VAL A 88 -13.36 -10.52 -6.80
N GLY A 89 -12.06 -10.69 -6.62
CA GLY A 89 -11.06 -10.28 -7.60
C GLY A 89 -9.77 -11.11 -7.50
N ASN A 90 -8.77 -10.77 -8.30
CA ASN A 90 -7.48 -11.48 -8.28
C ASN A 90 -6.83 -11.48 -6.89
N TRP A 91 -7.01 -10.41 -6.12
CA TRP A 91 -6.40 -10.21 -4.81
C TRP A 91 -7.43 -9.87 -3.72
N LEU A 92 -8.72 -10.07 -4.01
CA LEU A 92 -9.85 -9.76 -3.14
C LEU A 92 -10.72 -11.01 -2.96
N GLU A 93 -10.93 -11.43 -1.72
CA GLU A 93 -11.75 -12.59 -1.39
C GLU A 93 -13.22 -12.22 -1.17
N SER A 94 -13.49 -11.08 -0.55
CA SER A 94 -14.84 -10.56 -0.37
C SER A 94 -14.81 -9.07 -0.03
N MET A 95 -15.95 -8.40 -0.23
CA MET A 95 -16.14 -7.02 0.21
C MET A 95 -17.48 -6.85 0.92
N GLU A 96 -17.44 -6.43 2.18
CA GLU A 96 -18.62 -6.10 2.97
C GLU A 96 -18.79 -4.59 3.10
N VAL A 97 -20.01 -4.08 2.93
CA VAL A 97 -20.37 -2.70 3.24
C VAL A 97 -21.09 -2.70 4.59
N ARG A 98 -20.57 -1.93 5.54
CA ARG A 98 -21.18 -1.71 6.85
C ARG A 98 -21.12 -0.24 7.22
N ASP A 99 -22.29 0.37 7.39
CA ASP A 99 -22.45 1.80 7.70
C ASP A 99 -21.66 2.70 6.72
N GLY A 100 -21.71 2.38 5.43
CA GLY A 100 -21.00 3.06 4.35
C GLY A 100 -19.52 2.70 4.20
N ALA A 101 -18.89 2.09 5.21
CA ALA A 101 -17.52 1.63 5.12
C ALA A 101 -17.43 0.32 4.31
N MET A 102 -16.51 0.27 3.35
CA MET A 102 -16.17 -0.96 2.62
C MET A 102 -15.04 -1.68 3.35
N HIS A 103 -15.27 -2.93 3.74
CA HIS A 103 -14.32 -3.83 4.39
C HIS A 103 -13.91 -4.92 3.39
N LEU A 104 -12.67 -4.84 2.93
CA LEU A 104 -12.12 -5.72 1.92
C LEU A 104 -11.33 -6.83 2.61
N THR A 105 -11.75 -8.09 2.42
CA THR A 105 -10.97 -9.25 2.88
C THR A 105 -9.95 -9.63 1.81
N LEU A 106 -8.67 -9.52 2.13
CA LEU A 106 -7.57 -9.70 1.20
C LEU A 106 -7.39 -11.17 0.79
N GLY A 107 -7.31 -11.40 -0.52
CA GLY A 107 -7.34 -12.75 -1.10
C GLY A 107 -6.06 -13.55 -0.93
N GLN A 108 -6.20 -14.88 -1.01
CA GLN A 108 -5.13 -15.86 -0.82
C GLN A 108 -3.89 -15.61 -1.69
N LYS A 109 -4.07 -15.13 -2.93
CA LYS A 109 -2.96 -14.88 -3.87
C LYS A 109 -1.98 -13.78 -3.42
N LEU A 110 -2.34 -12.97 -2.42
CA LEU A 110 -1.42 -12.00 -1.81
C LEU A 110 -0.41 -12.65 -0.86
N GLY A 111 -0.64 -13.90 -0.46
CA GLY A 111 0.25 -14.69 0.37
C GLY A 111 0.06 -14.45 1.88
N PRO A 112 0.81 -15.20 2.71
CA PRO A 112 0.63 -15.25 4.16
C PRO A 112 0.68 -13.92 4.91
N PRO A 113 1.52 -12.92 4.52
CA PRO A 113 1.62 -11.66 5.26
C PRO A 113 0.34 -10.84 5.31
N VAL A 114 -0.59 -11.04 4.36
CA VAL A 114 -1.82 -10.23 4.26
C VAL A 114 -3.09 -11.02 3.93
N HIS A 115 -3.01 -12.30 3.59
CA HIS A 115 -4.21 -13.10 3.30
C HIS A 115 -5.16 -13.14 4.50
N GLY A 116 -6.45 -12.91 4.25
CA GLY A 116 -7.52 -12.92 5.25
C GLY A 116 -7.57 -11.66 6.12
N GLN A 117 -6.59 -10.76 5.97
CA GLN A 117 -6.63 -9.46 6.62
C GLN A 117 -7.66 -8.55 5.95
N ILE A 118 -8.16 -7.61 6.72
CA ILE A 118 -9.17 -6.65 6.31
C ILE A 118 -8.49 -5.31 6.04
N LEU A 119 -8.81 -4.70 4.90
CA LEU A 119 -8.52 -3.31 4.60
C LEU A 119 -9.83 -2.54 4.51
N SER A 120 -9.97 -1.46 5.28
CA SER A 120 -11.17 -0.62 5.25
C SER A 120 -10.99 0.60 4.36
N VAL A 121 -11.99 0.89 3.54
CA VAL A 121 -12.12 2.12 2.76
C VAL A 121 -13.41 2.81 3.21
N ARG A 122 -13.28 4.01 3.78
CA ARG A 122 -14.36 4.69 4.49
C ARG A 122 -14.67 6.02 3.81
N PRO A 123 -15.96 6.35 3.61
CA PRO A 123 -16.31 7.69 3.18
C PRO A 123 -16.06 8.65 4.33
N VAL A 124 -15.56 9.83 3.99
CA VAL A 124 -15.44 10.96 4.90
C VAL A 124 -16.27 12.11 4.37
N PHE A 125 -17.01 12.75 5.27
CA PHE A 125 -18.02 13.74 4.93
C PHE A 125 -18.05 14.85 5.97
N VAL A 126 -18.66 15.97 5.62
CA VAL A 126 -18.92 17.06 6.55
C VAL A 126 -20.26 16.80 7.22
N GLN A 127 -20.26 16.75 8.55
CA GLN A 127 -21.48 16.56 9.32
C GLN A 127 -22.47 17.70 9.06
N ASP A 128 -23.77 17.38 9.02
CA ASP A 128 -24.86 18.33 8.79
C ASP A 128 -24.80 19.10 7.45
N SER A 129 -23.98 18.62 6.50
CA SER A 129 -23.90 19.15 5.15
C SER A 129 -23.98 18.04 4.09
N PRO A 130 -25.17 17.46 3.85
CA PRO A 130 -25.33 16.32 2.94
C PRO A 130 -24.95 16.62 1.49
N ASP A 131 -25.04 17.89 1.07
CA ASP A 131 -24.69 18.35 -0.27
C ASP A 131 -23.18 18.56 -0.46
N SER A 132 -22.39 18.51 0.62
CA SER A 132 -20.94 18.59 0.54
C SER A 132 -20.34 17.34 -0.12
N PRO A 133 -19.22 17.47 -0.85
CA PRO A 133 -18.59 16.33 -1.49
C PRO A 133 -18.09 15.31 -0.46
N ILE A 134 -18.34 14.03 -0.74
CA ILE A 134 -17.79 12.91 0.01
C ILE A 134 -16.39 12.61 -0.52
N SER A 135 -15.41 12.54 0.39
CA SER A 135 -14.07 12.02 0.10
C SER A 135 -13.91 10.63 0.71
N TRP A 136 -12.77 9.98 0.50
CA TRP A 136 -12.54 8.60 0.91
C TRP A 136 -11.17 8.44 1.56
N VAL A 137 -11.15 7.83 2.74
CA VAL A 137 -9.91 7.44 3.42
C VAL A 137 -9.75 5.92 3.38
N CYS A 138 -8.51 5.48 3.26
CA CYS A 138 -8.16 4.06 3.22
C CYS A 138 -7.29 3.72 4.44
N GLY A 139 -7.50 2.54 5.01
CA GLY A 139 -6.61 1.99 6.02
C GLY A 139 -6.46 2.92 7.22
N TYR A 140 -5.22 3.29 7.53
CA TYR A 140 -4.89 4.17 8.66
C TYR A 140 -4.75 5.64 8.27
N ASN A 141 -5.07 5.99 7.03
CA ASN A 141 -4.93 7.36 6.57
C ASN A 141 -5.76 8.32 7.42
N LYS A 142 -5.15 9.43 7.82
CA LYS A 142 -5.77 10.42 8.70
C LYS A 142 -7.00 11.02 8.02
N VAL A 143 -8.11 11.08 8.74
CA VAL A 143 -9.29 11.83 8.31
C VAL A 143 -8.93 13.32 8.21
N PRO A 144 -9.21 14.00 7.07
CA PRO A 144 -8.97 15.44 6.94
C PRO A 144 -9.68 16.24 8.03
N ASP A 145 -9.05 17.32 8.48
CA ASP A 145 -9.63 18.17 9.52
C ASP A 145 -10.95 18.78 9.01
N GLY A 146 -11.99 18.77 9.86
CA GLY A 146 -13.34 19.22 9.51
C GLY A 146 -14.24 18.16 8.85
N MET A 147 -13.72 16.95 8.60
CA MET A 147 -14.52 15.81 8.14
C MET A 147 -14.62 14.73 9.21
N VAL A 148 -15.67 13.90 9.10
CA VAL A 148 -15.89 12.71 9.92
C VAL A 148 -15.97 11.48 9.03
N ALA A 149 -15.45 10.34 9.52
CA ALA A 149 -15.45 9.09 8.77
C ALA A 149 -16.64 8.21 9.16
N ALA A 150 -17.35 7.66 8.17
CA ALA A 150 -18.43 6.72 8.40
C ALA A 150 -17.93 5.29 8.71
N GLY A 151 -18.75 4.51 9.41
CA GLY A 151 -18.45 3.14 9.84
C GLY A 151 -17.23 3.02 10.75
N ALA A 152 -16.90 1.81 11.19
CA ALA A 152 -15.67 1.58 11.96
C ALA A 152 -14.47 1.37 11.02
N ASN A 153 -13.24 1.58 11.51
CA ASN A 153 -12.05 1.08 10.81
C ASN A 153 -11.74 -0.33 11.30
N LEU A 154 -11.83 -1.32 10.41
CA LEU A 154 -11.47 -2.70 10.69
C LEU A 154 -10.12 -3.10 10.10
N THR A 155 -9.33 -2.13 9.64
CA THR A 155 -8.04 -2.42 9.02
C THR A 155 -7.11 -3.10 10.03
N ASN A 156 -6.59 -4.27 9.68
CA ASN A 156 -5.62 -5.02 10.47
C ASN A 156 -4.37 -5.43 9.67
N VAL A 157 -4.17 -4.79 8.51
CA VAL A 157 -2.97 -4.99 7.69
C VAL A 157 -1.80 -4.22 8.26
N GLU A 158 -0.61 -4.80 8.24
CA GLU A 158 0.61 -4.12 8.67
C GLU A 158 0.99 -2.98 7.72
N LEU A 159 1.48 -1.87 8.28
CA LEU A 159 1.86 -0.66 7.52
C LEU A 159 2.82 -0.94 6.38
N GLY A 160 3.79 -1.84 6.56
CA GLY A 160 4.77 -2.21 5.53
C GLY A 160 4.14 -2.81 4.26
N ASN A 161 2.95 -3.41 4.38
CA ASN A 161 2.25 -4.07 3.29
C ASN A 161 1.16 -3.18 2.65
N LEU A 162 0.84 -2.04 3.25
CA LEU A 162 -0.15 -1.10 2.72
C LEU A 162 0.47 -0.13 1.70
N PRO A 163 -0.23 0.27 0.64
CA PRO A 163 0.22 1.37 -0.22
C PRO A 163 0.20 2.69 0.56
N LEU A 164 0.98 3.68 0.13
CA LEU A 164 1.11 4.98 0.83
C LEU A 164 -0.24 5.66 1.07
N ARG A 165 -1.19 5.54 0.13
CA ARG A 165 -2.54 6.13 0.26
C ARG A 165 -3.42 5.51 1.34
N CYS A 166 -2.98 4.42 1.98
CA CYS A 166 -3.71 3.71 3.04
C CYS A 166 -2.97 3.75 4.38
N ARG A 167 -1.89 4.53 4.48
CA ARG A 167 -1.08 4.71 5.69
C ARG A 167 -1.37 6.06 6.33
#